data_AF-A0A820ZE12-F1
#
_entry.id   AF-A0A820ZE12-F1
#
_cell.length_a   1.000
_cell.length_b   1.000
_cell.length_c   1.000
_cell.angle_alpha   90.00
_cell.angle_beta   90.00
_cell.angle_gamma   90.00
#
_symmetry.space_group_name_H-M   'P 1'
#
loop_
_entity.id
_entity.type
_entity.pdbx_description
1 polymer ?
#
loop_
_entity_poly.entity_id
_entity_poly.type
_entity_poly.pdbx_seq_one_letter_code
_entity_poly.pdbx_strand_id
1 'polypeptide(L)'
;MLLSKSITLADIESVDHEYCQSLKYIVDNDPADLGLYFVVNEEVLGELREHELKPDGQHIKVTEQNKQEYIDLLINYRFVQRIALQMNALKKGFQEILPLESIKIFDEEEVEVCNQKQEIVFFQNVYILAANK
;
A
#
# COMPACT_ATOMS: atom_id res chain seq x y z
N MET A 1 4.81 -2.05 3.39
CA MET A 1 3.84 -2.91 4.15
C MET A 1 4.46 -4.03 4.99
N LEU A 2 5.45 -4.77 4.49
CA LEU A 2 6.13 -5.83 5.26
C LEU A 2 6.92 -5.25 6.45
N LEU A 3 7.64 -4.14 6.21
CA LEU A 3 8.40 -3.39 7.23
C LEU A 3 7.55 -2.40 8.05
N SER A 4 6.22 -2.38 7.86
CA SER A 4 5.31 -1.42 8.52
C SER A 4 5.60 0.07 8.24
N LYS A 5 6.33 0.38 7.17
CA LYS A 5 6.48 1.74 6.63
C LYS A 5 5.22 2.18 5.89
N SER A 6 4.88 3.47 5.99
CA SER A 6 3.77 4.12 5.27
C SER A 6 4.11 4.28 3.79
N ILE A 7 3.13 4.06 2.92
CA ILE A 7 3.31 4.23 1.47
C ILE A 7 3.29 5.73 1.16
N THR A 8 4.27 6.19 0.38
CA THR A 8 4.40 7.59 -0.05
C THR A 8 3.93 7.76 -1.50
N LEU A 9 3.70 9.01 -1.93
CA LEU A 9 3.37 9.31 -3.33
C LEU A 9 4.49 8.91 -4.31
N ALA A 10 5.74 8.93 -3.88
CA ALA A 10 6.87 8.48 -4.69
C ALA A 10 6.81 6.96 -4.98
N ASP A 11 6.38 6.17 -3.99
CA ASP A 11 6.18 4.72 -4.15
C ASP A 11 5.03 4.40 -5.10
N ILE A 12 4.04 5.30 -5.17
CA ILE A 12 2.92 5.18 -6.11
C ILE A 12 3.38 5.56 -7.51
N GLU A 13 4.16 6.62 -7.66
CA GLU A 13 4.69 7.08 -8.95
C GLU A 13 5.57 6.03 -9.65
N SER A 14 6.31 5.23 -8.89
CA SER A 14 7.14 4.14 -9.45
C SER A 14 6.34 2.93 -9.92
N VAL A 15 5.11 2.74 -9.41
CA VAL A 15 4.22 1.61 -9.75
C VAL A 15 3.20 2.00 -10.82
N ASP A 16 2.59 3.18 -10.68
CA ASP A 16 1.51 3.67 -11.55
C ASP A 16 1.59 5.20 -11.70
N HIS A 17 2.28 5.62 -12.76
CA HIS A 17 2.49 7.04 -13.04
C HIS A 17 1.18 7.77 -13.35
N GLU A 18 0.29 7.17 -14.13
CA GLU A 18 -0.98 7.79 -14.54
C GLU A 18 -1.91 8.02 -13.35
N TYR A 19 -1.96 7.04 -12.44
CA TYR A 19 -2.71 7.18 -11.20
C TYR A 19 -2.11 8.27 -10.30
N CYS A 20 -0.78 8.35 -10.19
CA CYS A 20 -0.11 9.41 -9.45
C CYS A 20 -0.43 10.80 -10.02
N GLN A 21 -0.46 10.96 -11.35
CA GLN A 21 -0.86 12.21 -11.99
C GLN A 21 -2.32 12.58 -11.67
N SER A 22 -3.21 11.59 -11.64
CA SER A 22 -4.62 11.80 -11.28
C SER A 22 -4.77 12.28 -9.84
N LEU A 23 -3.98 11.73 -8.91
CA LEU A 23 -3.95 12.19 -7.53
C LEU A 23 -3.39 13.62 -7.42
N LYS A 24 -2.27 13.91 -8.10
CA LYS A 24 -1.67 15.25 -8.15
C LYS A 24 -2.67 16.28 -8.69
N TYR A 25 -3.46 15.91 -9.70
CA TYR A 25 -4.51 16.77 -10.23
C TYR A 25 -5.57 17.12 -9.18
N ILE A 26 -6.03 16.15 -8.38
CA ILE A 26 -7.00 16.40 -7.29
C ILE A 26 -6.37 17.25 -6.17
N VAL A 27 -5.06 17.14 -5.93
CA VAL A 27 -4.34 17.99 -4.97
C VAL A 27 -4.28 19.43 -5.46
N ASP A 28 -3.96 19.65 -6.73
CA ASP A 28 -3.67 20.99 -7.27
C ASP A 28 -4.93 21.76 -7.71
N ASN A 29 -6.07 21.06 -7.87
CA ASN A 29 -7.33 21.66 -8.34
C ASN A 29 -8.44 21.53 -7.29
N ASP A 30 -9.44 22.40 -7.36
CA ASP A 30 -10.62 22.30 -6.49
C ASP A 30 -11.48 21.09 -6.91
N PRO A 31 -11.66 20.08 -6.03
CA PRO A 31 -12.45 18.89 -6.36
C PRO A 31 -13.96 19.15 -6.40
N ALA A 32 -14.44 20.33 -5.99
CA ALA A 32 -15.87 20.65 -5.94
C ALA A 32 -16.56 20.51 -7.31
N ASP A 33 -15.85 20.82 -8.39
CA ASP A 33 -16.34 20.74 -9.77
C ASP A 33 -16.23 19.34 -10.37
N LEU A 34 -15.45 18.45 -9.75
CA LEU A 34 -15.26 17.06 -10.20
C LEU A 34 -16.40 16.13 -9.78
N GLY A 35 -17.31 16.61 -8.90
CA GLY A 35 -18.45 15.80 -8.44
C GLY A 35 -18.04 14.55 -7.66
N LEU A 36 -16.86 14.57 -7.04
CA LEU A 36 -16.32 13.42 -6.29
C LEU A 36 -17.04 13.25 -4.95
N TYR A 37 -17.24 11.99 -4.57
CA TYR A 37 -17.72 11.56 -3.25
C TYR A 37 -16.69 10.61 -2.63
N PHE A 38 -16.83 10.26 -1.35
CA PHE A 38 -15.93 9.32 -0.67
C PHE A 38 -16.20 7.87 -1.07
N VAL A 39 -16.20 7.61 -2.37
CA VAL A 39 -16.55 6.35 -3.01
C VAL A 39 -15.62 6.12 -4.19
N VAL A 40 -15.22 4.87 -4.39
CA VAL A 40 -14.42 4.43 -5.54
C VAL A 40 -15.15 3.34 -6.29
N ASN A 41 -15.14 3.44 -7.62
CA ASN A 41 -15.63 2.40 -8.51
C ASN A 41 -14.46 1.52 -8.94
N GLU A 42 -14.60 0.21 -8.76
CA GLU A 42 -13.64 -0.78 -9.20
C GLU A 42 -14.31 -1.82 -10.09
N GLU A 43 -13.69 -2.10 -11.24
CA GLU A 43 -14.12 -3.21 -12.07
C GLU A 43 -13.45 -4.51 -11.59
N VAL A 44 -14.26 -5.46 -11.14
CA VAL A 44 -13.81 -6.76 -10.66
C VAL A 44 -14.49 -7.83 -11.50
N LEU A 45 -13.70 -8.58 -12.29
CA LEU A 45 -14.20 -9.66 -13.17
C LEU A 45 -15.30 -9.19 -14.16
N GLY A 46 -15.21 -7.95 -14.63
CA GLY A 46 -16.19 -7.34 -15.55
C GLY A 46 -17.42 -6.75 -14.86
N GLU A 47 -17.52 -6.82 -13.54
CA GLU A 47 -18.57 -6.15 -12.76
C GLU A 47 -18.04 -4.85 -12.15
N LEU A 48 -18.75 -3.76 -12.37
CA LEU A 48 -18.46 -2.49 -11.71
C LEU A 48 -18.99 -2.55 -10.27
N ARG A 49 -18.08 -2.49 -9.31
CA ARG A 49 -18.39 -2.50 -7.88
C ARG A 49 -18.06 -1.17 -7.27
N GLU A 50 -18.99 -0.67 -6.48
CA GLU A 50 -18.83 0.55 -5.73
C GLU A 50 -18.32 0.23 -4.32
N HIS A 51 -17.31 0.97 -3.86
CA HIS A 51 -16.76 0.83 -2.52
C HIS A 51 -16.70 2.18 -1.82
N GLU A 52 -17.35 2.29 -0.66
CA GLU A 52 -17.26 3.47 0.17
C GLU A 52 -15.91 3.53 0.91
N LEU A 53 -15.18 4.63 0.76
CA LEU A 53 -13.89 4.83 1.42
C LEU A 53 -14.01 5.08 2.93
N LYS A 54 -15.19 5.54 3.37
CA LYS A 54 -15.56 5.73 4.77
C LYS A 54 -17.07 5.52 4.96
N PRO A 55 -17.54 5.32 6.20
CA PRO A 55 -18.97 5.14 6.46
C PRO A 55 -19.78 6.31 5.90
N ASP A 56 -20.85 6.02 5.16
CA ASP A 56 -21.74 7.00 4.54
C ASP A 56 -21.05 7.81 3.42
N GLY A 57 -19.98 7.27 2.84
CA GLY A 57 -19.12 7.93 1.87
C GLY A 57 -19.86 8.41 0.61
N GLN A 58 -20.92 7.69 0.21
CA GLN A 58 -21.77 8.05 -0.93
C GLN A 58 -22.52 9.38 -0.77
N HIS A 59 -22.69 9.85 0.47
CA HIS A 59 -23.38 11.12 0.77
C HIS A 59 -22.42 12.25 1.13
N ILE A 60 -21.11 11.95 1.20
CA ILE A 60 -20.09 12.92 1.59
C ILE A 60 -19.36 13.39 0.34
N LYS A 61 -19.60 14.65 -0.05
CA LYS A 61 -18.91 15.26 -1.20
C LYS A 61 -17.47 15.62 -0.84
N VAL A 62 -16.56 15.41 -1.78
CA VAL A 62 -15.17 15.88 -1.67
C VAL A 62 -15.13 17.39 -1.90
N THR A 63 -14.47 18.08 -0.99
CA THR A 63 -14.30 19.54 -0.94
C THR A 63 -12.84 19.83 -0.66
N GLU A 64 -12.42 21.06 -0.88
CA GLU A 64 -11.04 21.50 -0.60
C GLU A 64 -10.59 21.21 0.84
N GLN A 65 -11.51 21.23 1.81
CA GLN A 65 -11.21 20.97 3.23
C GLN A 65 -10.97 19.50 3.54
N ASN A 66 -11.58 18.58 2.79
CA ASN A 66 -11.54 17.14 3.06
C ASN A 66 -10.82 16.34 1.96
N LYS A 67 -10.28 17.01 0.92
CA LYS A 67 -9.60 16.33 -0.19
C LYS A 67 -8.38 15.54 0.22
N GLN A 68 -7.64 15.99 1.24
CA GLN A 68 -6.48 15.26 1.74
C GLN A 68 -6.90 13.93 2.38
N GLU A 69 -7.98 13.95 3.16
CA GLU A 69 -8.57 12.72 3.74
C GLU A 69 -9.03 11.77 2.62
N TYR A 70 -9.67 12.29 1.58
CA TYR A 70 -10.09 11.49 0.43
C TYR A 70 -8.89 10.82 -0.26
N ILE A 71 -7.81 11.56 -0.51
CA ILE A 71 -6.58 11.02 -1.13
C ILE A 71 -5.96 9.94 -0.25
N ASP A 72 -5.83 10.18 1.05
CA ASP A 72 -5.21 9.23 1.99
C ASP A 72 -6.00 7.92 2.04
N LEU A 73 -7.35 8.00 2.09
CA LEU A 73 -8.22 6.83 2.07
C LEU A 73 -8.17 6.09 0.74
N LEU A 74 -8.12 6.82 -0.38
CA LEU A 74 -8.06 6.24 -1.71
C LEU A 74 -6.73 5.49 -1.92
N ILE A 75 -5.60 6.06 -1.47
CA ILE A 75 -4.29 5.40 -1.45
C ILE A 75 -4.33 4.14 -0.58
N ASN A 76 -4.89 4.24 0.63
CA ASN A 76 -5.00 3.11 1.55
C ASN A 76 -5.82 1.97 0.93
N TYR A 77 -6.97 2.28 0.32
CA TYR A 77 -7.79 1.29 -0.37
C TYR A 77 -6.99 0.61 -1.49
N ARG A 78 -6.39 1.39 -2.38
CA ARG A 78 -5.74 0.89 -3.61
C ARG A 78 -4.52 0.02 -3.33
N PHE A 79 -3.69 0.39 -2.36
CA PHE A 79 -2.38 -0.25 -2.14
C PHE A 79 -2.29 -1.11 -0.87
N VAL A 80 -3.19 -0.89 0.11
CA VAL A 80 -3.14 -1.62 1.39
C VAL A 80 -4.27 -2.62 1.49
N GLN A 81 -5.52 -2.16 1.39
CA GLN A 81 -6.68 -3.01 1.70
C GLN A 81 -6.84 -4.16 0.70
N ARG A 82 -6.64 -3.91 -0.60
CA ARG A 82 -6.79 -4.91 -1.67
C ARG A 82 -5.85 -6.12 -1.53
N ILE A 83 -4.70 -5.92 -0.90
CA ILE A 83 -3.68 -6.97 -0.72
C ILE A 83 -3.51 -7.39 0.75
N ALA A 84 -4.35 -6.88 1.65
CA ALA A 84 -4.19 -7.07 3.08
C ALA A 84 -4.23 -8.55 3.47
N LEU A 85 -5.13 -9.34 2.88
CA LEU A 85 -5.25 -10.77 3.16
C LEU A 85 -4.00 -11.55 2.75
N GLN A 86 -3.51 -11.29 1.54
CA GLN A 86 -2.32 -11.90 0.96
C GLN A 86 -1.07 -11.50 1.76
N MET A 87 -0.97 -10.21 2.13
CA MET A 87 0.12 -9.70 2.96
C MET A 87 0.12 -10.22 4.38
N ASN A 88 -1.05 -10.42 4.98
CA ASN A 88 -1.15 -11.04 6.29
C ASN A 88 -0.76 -12.51 6.25
N ALA A 89 -1.17 -13.25 5.21
CA ALA A 89 -0.75 -14.63 5.01
C ALA A 89 0.78 -14.74 4.81
N LEU A 90 1.36 -13.84 4.01
CA LEU A 90 2.80 -13.76 3.81
C LEU A 90 3.54 -13.45 5.12
N LYS A 91 3.10 -12.43 5.86
CA LYS A 91 3.67 -12.07 7.17
C LYS A 91 3.65 -13.26 8.13
N LYS A 92 2.55 -14.00 8.17
CA LYS A 92 2.42 -15.20 8.99
C LYS A 92 3.42 -16.28 8.59
N GLY A 93 3.56 -16.58 7.29
CA GLY A 93 4.55 -17.53 6.81
C GLY A 93 5.99 -17.12 7.13
N PHE A 94 6.31 -15.83 7.02
CA PHE A 94 7.62 -15.31 7.42
C PHE A 94 7.86 -15.42 8.93
N GLN A 95 6.86 -15.09 9.76
CA GLN A 95 6.92 -15.20 11.22
C GLN A 95 7.17 -16.62 11.72
N GLU A 96 6.69 -17.63 11.00
CA GLU A 96 6.90 -19.05 11.35
C GLU A 96 8.36 -19.48 11.18
N ILE A 97 9.13 -18.79 10.33
CA ILE A 97 10.53 -19.11 10.07
C ILE A 97 11.48 -18.14 10.80
N LEU A 98 11.13 -16.85 10.86
CA LEU A 98 11.97 -15.79 11.41
C LEU A 98 11.14 -14.74 12.16
N PRO A 99 11.60 -14.25 13.33
CA PRO A 99 10.95 -13.15 14.03
C PRO A 99 10.93 -11.89 13.16
N LEU A 100 9.77 -11.20 13.09
CA LEU A 100 9.66 -9.93 12.34
C LEU A 100 10.65 -8.85 12.81
N GLU A 101 11.06 -8.92 14.08
CA GLU A 101 12.05 -8.02 14.67
C GLU A 101 13.42 -8.15 14.00
N SER A 102 13.77 -9.33 13.50
CA SER A 102 15.00 -9.57 12.74
C SER A 102 14.95 -8.98 11.33
N ILE A 103 13.75 -8.84 10.75
CA ILE A 103 13.54 -8.28 9.40
C ILE A 103 13.55 -6.75 9.42
N LYS A 104 13.11 -6.12 10.53
CA LYS A 104 13.13 -4.66 10.72
C LYS A 104 14.54 -4.04 10.75
N ILE A 105 15.59 -4.87 10.80
CA ILE A 105 16.99 -4.44 10.77
C ILE A 105 17.43 -4.07 9.35
N PHE A 106 16.71 -4.56 8.32
CA PHE A 106 17.02 -4.33 6.92
C PHE A 106 16.22 -3.17 6.34
N ASP A 107 16.85 -2.37 5.49
CA ASP A 107 16.18 -1.34 4.70
C ASP A 107 15.49 -1.93 3.45
N GLU A 108 14.61 -1.15 2.81
CA GLU A 108 13.75 -1.62 1.71
C GLU A 108 14.56 -2.16 0.52
N GLU A 109 15.66 -1.49 0.18
CA GLU A 109 16.61 -1.94 -0.85
C GLU A 109 17.29 -3.28 -0.48
N GLU A 110 17.62 -3.49 0.79
CA GLU A 110 18.30 -4.71 1.25
C GLU A 110 17.35 -5.92 1.24
N VAL A 111 16.08 -5.71 1.62
CA VAL A 111 15.04 -6.74 1.55
C VAL A 111 14.74 -7.11 0.10
N GLU A 112 14.71 -6.14 -0.80
CA GLU A 112 14.51 -6.39 -2.24
C GLU A 112 15.67 -7.21 -2.83
N VAL A 113 16.92 -6.83 -2.54
CA VAL A 113 18.12 -7.57 -2.98
C VAL A 113 18.16 -8.99 -2.39
N CYS A 114 17.68 -9.17 -1.16
CA CYS A 114 17.57 -10.47 -0.52
C CYS A 114 16.54 -11.38 -1.20
N ASN A 115 15.41 -10.84 -1.66
CA ASN A 115 14.39 -11.61 -2.39
C ASN A 115 14.83 -11.92 -3.83
N GLN A 116 15.74 -11.15 -4.42
CA GLN A 116 16.26 -11.38 -5.77
C GLN A 116 17.43 -12.37 -5.83
N LYS A 117 18.15 -12.59 -4.71
CA LYS A 117 19.28 -13.53 -4.64
C LYS A 117 18.84 -14.88 -4.10
N GLN A 118 18.66 -15.85 -5.01
CA GLN A 118 18.50 -17.31 -4.80
C GLN A 118 18.12 -17.74 -3.37
N GLU A 119 16.87 -18.19 -3.21
CA GLU A 119 16.18 -18.60 -1.97
C GLU A 119 17.01 -19.37 -0.93
N ILE A 120 18.03 -20.13 -1.33
CA ILE A 120 18.87 -20.95 -0.43
C ILE A 120 19.89 -20.12 0.37
N VAL A 121 20.41 -19.03 -0.21
CA VAL A 121 21.45 -18.20 0.44
C VAL A 121 20.83 -17.23 1.46
N PHE A 122 19.57 -16.85 1.25
CA PHE A 122 18.83 -15.95 2.16
C PHE A 122 18.66 -16.57 3.55
N PHE A 123 18.16 -17.80 3.65
CA PHE A 123 18.00 -18.46 4.94
C PHE A 123 19.32 -18.68 5.66
N GLN A 124 20.39 -18.99 4.92
CA GLN A 124 21.71 -19.21 5.50
C GLN A 124 22.30 -17.90 6.05
N ASN A 125 22.19 -16.79 5.31
CA ASN A 125 22.71 -15.50 5.74
C ASN A 125 21.93 -14.89 6.91
N VAL A 126 20.59 -15.00 6.90
CA VAL A 126 19.76 -14.51 8.00
C VAL A 126 19.99 -15.34 9.27
N TYR A 127 20.14 -16.67 9.16
CA TYR A 127 20.45 -17.53 10.31
C TYR A 127 21.84 -17.25 10.87
N ILE A 128 22.85 -17.04 10.01
CA ILE A 128 24.22 -16.70 10.43
C ILE A 128 24.27 -15.34 11.14
N LEU A 129 23.51 -14.34 10.68
CA LEU A 129 23.44 -13.02 11.29
C LEU A 129 22.66 -13.03 12.63
N ALA A 130 21.60 -13.82 12.73
CA ALA A 130 20.84 -13.99 13.97
C ALA A 130 21.60 -14.80 15.03
N ALA A 131 22.48 -15.73 14.63
CA ALA A 131 23.26 -16.57 15.54
C ALA A 131 24.57 -15.94 16.05
N ASN A 132 25.01 -14.80 15.50
CA ASN A 132 26.27 -14.13 15.84
C ASN A 132 26.11 -12.79 16.59
N LYS A 133 24.97 -12.57 17.25
CA LYS A 133 24.78 -11.54 18.28
C LYS A 133 24.14 -12.16 19.51
#